data_AF-A0A4Q5EU94-F1
#
_entry.id   AF-A0A4Q5EU94-F1
#
_cell.length_a   1.000
_cell.length_b   1.000
_cell.length_c   1.000
_cell.angle_alpha   90.00
_cell.angle_beta   90.00
_cell.angle_gamma   90.00
#
_symmetry.space_group_name_H-M   'P 1'
#
loop_
_entity.id
_entity.type
_entity.pdbx_description
1 polymer ?
#
loop_
_entity_poly.entity_id
_entity_poly.type
_entity_poly.pdbx_seq_one_letter_code
_entity_poly.pdbx_strand_id
1 'polypeptide(L)'
;MFWHGRKGRFFMELLKPEGAEVLAEYEHYNWKGYAAITRNQYGKGMAYYLGCMTDNATLQNVIKAALGDAGVKLSGYGYPVIVREGTNDLGKTVWYFLNYSAKEQSVAYKYSDGEDVLTGETIKAESQLIIPAWDVWIVEV
;
A
#
# COMPACT_ATOMS: atom_id res chain seq x y z
N MET A 1 25.08 -2.32 -2.55
CA MET A 1 24.32 -1.37 -1.71
C MET A 1 23.44 -0.60 -2.68
N PHE A 2 22.24 -0.17 -2.32
CA PHE A 2 21.54 0.89 -3.03
C PHE A 2 21.88 2.18 -2.32
N TRP A 3 21.86 3.27 -3.08
CA TRP A 3 21.86 4.64 -2.60
C TRP A 3 21.14 4.78 -1.24
N HIS A 4 21.77 5.43 -0.25
CA HIS A 4 21.31 5.57 1.16
C HIS A 4 21.28 4.27 2.00
N GLY A 5 22.11 3.27 1.70
CA GLY A 5 22.33 2.13 2.59
C GLY A 5 21.27 1.03 2.55
N ARG A 6 20.41 1.06 1.52
CA ARG A 6 19.41 0.01 1.26
C ARG A 6 20.06 -1.19 0.56
N LYS A 7 19.50 -2.40 0.64
CA LYS A 7 20.18 -3.62 0.15
C LYS A 7 19.34 -4.41 -0.85
N GLY A 8 19.97 -4.77 -1.98
CA GLY A 8 19.47 -5.78 -2.90
C GLY A 8 19.72 -7.17 -2.32
N ARG A 9 18.77 -8.07 -2.48
CA ARG A 9 18.83 -9.44 -1.97
C ARG A 9 18.49 -10.43 -3.09
N PHE A 10 18.97 -11.66 -2.93
CA PHE A 10 18.69 -12.84 -3.76
C PHE A 10 19.12 -12.78 -5.24
N PHE A 11 18.78 -11.73 -5.97
CA PHE A 11 19.14 -11.56 -7.37
C PHE A 11 19.51 -10.11 -7.70
N MET A 12 20.23 -9.95 -8.81
CA MET A 12 20.68 -8.67 -9.33
C MET A 12 20.79 -8.74 -10.85
N GLU A 13 20.05 -7.87 -11.53
CA GLU A 13 20.07 -7.71 -12.99
C GLU A 13 20.72 -6.38 -13.34
N LEU A 14 21.60 -6.37 -14.33
CA LEU A 14 22.35 -5.18 -14.72
C LEU A 14 21.60 -4.42 -15.82
N LEU A 15 20.62 -3.61 -15.42
CA LEU A 15 19.71 -2.96 -16.35
C LEU A 15 20.36 -1.80 -17.09
N LYS A 16 20.21 -1.80 -18.43
CA LYS A 16 20.56 -0.69 -19.31
C LYS A 16 19.25 -0.09 -19.86
N PRO A 17 18.73 0.97 -19.25
CA PRO A 17 17.45 1.54 -19.67
C PRO A 17 17.57 2.19 -21.06
N GLU A 18 16.58 1.94 -21.91
CA GLU A 18 16.40 2.65 -23.18
C GLU A 18 15.13 3.52 -23.07
N GLY A 19 15.33 4.79 -22.75
CA GLY A 19 14.24 5.77 -22.58
C GLY A 19 13.51 5.72 -21.22
N ALA A 20 13.74 4.69 -20.40
CA ALA A 20 13.19 4.62 -19.05
C ALA A 20 13.91 5.56 -18.07
N GLU A 21 13.15 6.18 -17.17
CA GLU A 21 13.64 6.93 -16.02
C GLU A 21 14.29 5.97 -15.01
N VAL A 22 15.49 6.31 -14.54
CA VAL A 22 16.20 5.56 -13.50
C VAL A 22 15.78 6.09 -12.13
N LEU A 23 15.11 5.26 -11.35
CA LEU A 23 14.68 5.60 -9.98
C LEU A 23 15.71 5.20 -8.93
N ALA A 24 16.51 4.17 -9.20
CA ALA A 24 17.60 3.74 -8.34
C ALA A 24 18.70 3.05 -9.14
N GLU A 25 19.95 3.18 -8.70
CA GLU A 25 21.13 2.52 -9.27
C GLU A 25 21.83 1.65 -8.23
N TYR A 26 22.63 0.69 -8.71
CA TYR A 26 23.50 -0.09 -7.83
C TYR A 26 24.71 0.71 -7.36
N GLU A 27 24.89 0.74 -6.05
CA GLU A 27 26.13 1.14 -5.41
C GLU A 27 26.98 -0.12 -5.17
N HIS A 28 27.69 -0.53 -6.23
CA HIS A 28 28.60 -1.68 -6.24
C HIS A 28 29.86 -1.33 -7.01
N TYR A 29 31.05 -1.67 -6.50
CA TYR A 29 32.33 -1.21 -7.05
C TYR A 29 32.53 -1.53 -8.55
N ASN A 30 32.07 -2.69 -9.02
CA ASN A 30 32.17 -3.11 -10.43
C ASN A 30 30.95 -2.81 -11.29
N TRP A 31 29.80 -2.46 -10.70
CA TRP A 31 28.51 -2.35 -11.42
C TRP A 31 27.84 -1.00 -11.21
N LYS A 32 28.65 0.02 -10.90
CA LYS A 32 28.19 1.41 -10.85
C LYS A 32 27.58 1.81 -12.20
N GLY A 33 26.49 2.56 -12.16
CA GLY A 33 25.81 3.07 -13.35
C GLY A 33 24.80 2.12 -14.00
N TYR A 34 24.65 0.89 -13.50
CA TYR A 34 23.49 0.05 -13.87
C TYR A 34 22.29 0.43 -13.02
N ALA A 35 21.14 0.57 -13.68
CA ALA A 35 19.89 0.82 -13.00
C ALA A 35 19.45 -0.44 -12.24
N ALA A 36 18.88 -0.22 -11.07
CA ALA A 36 18.28 -1.25 -10.22
C ALA A 36 16.76 -1.19 -10.24
N ILE A 37 16.21 0.03 -10.35
CA ILE A 37 14.77 0.26 -10.44
C ILE A 37 14.55 1.32 -11.52
N THR A 38 13.67 1.03 -12.47
CA THR A 38 13.32 1.95 -13.55
C THR A 38 11.82 2.15 -13.63
N ARG A 39 11.43 3.29 -14.22
CA ARG A 39 10.04 3.63 -14.55
C ARG A 39 9.97 4.12 -15.98
N ASN A 40 8.96 3.73 -16.72
CA ASN A 40 8.79 4.17 -18.10
C ASN A 40 7.32 4.46 -18.40
N GLN A 41 7.07 5.56 -19.10
CA GLN A 41 5.77 5.83 -19.67
C GLN A 41 5.61 5.07 -20.97
N TYR A 42 4.51 4.33 -21.13
CA TYR A 42 4.17 3.67 -22.39
C TYR A 42 2.69 3.85 -22.71
N GLY A 43 2.42 4.52 -23.82
CA GLY A 43 1.06 4.95 -24.16
C GLY A 43 0.45 5.81 -23.03
N LYS A 44 -0.65 5.34 -22.45
CA LYS A 44 -1.37 6.03 -21.36
C LYS A 44 -1.01 5.51 -19.97
N GLY A 45 -0.09 4.56 -19.85
CA GLY A 45 0.26 3.90 -18.60
C GLY A 45 1.71 4.07 -18.18
N MET A 46 2.02 3.53 -17.00
CA MET A 46 3.37 3.50 -16.42
C MET A 46 3.80 2.05 -16.16
N ALA A 47 5.04 1.74 -16.53
CA ALA A 47 5.67 0.46 -16.25
C ALA A 47 6.83 0.67 -15.28
N TYR A 48 6.89 -0.16 -14.24
CA TYR A 48 7.99 -0.18 -13.26
C TYR A 48 8.72 -1.50 -13.37
N TYR A 49 10.05 -1.46 -13.33
CA TYR A 49 10.88 -2.65 -13.36
C TYR A 49 11.83 -2.65 -12.16
N LEU A 50 11.88 -3.77 -11.43
CA LEU A 50 12.77 -3.97 -10.29
C LEU A 50 13.78 -5.07 -10.67
N GLY A 51 15.02 -4.70 -10.98
CA GLY A 51 16.10 -5.62 -11.35
C GLY A 51 16.68 -6.41 -10.17
N CYS A 52 16.05 -6.36 -9.00
CA CYS A 52 16.52 -7.01 -7.78
C CYS A 52 15.40 -7.12 -6.76
N MET A 53 15.53 -8.05 -5.80
CA MET A 53 14.66 -8.03 -4.62
C MET A 53 15.14 -6.92 -3.68
N THR A 54 14.25 -5.99 -3.35
CA THR A 54 14.54 -4.87 -2.46
C THR A 54 14.28 -5.22 -0.99
N ASP A 55 14.61 -4.29 -0.08
CA ASP A 55 13.98 -4.28 1.24
C ASP A 55 12.50 -3.84 1.16
N ASN A 56 11.77 -4.09 2.25
CA ASN A 56 10.33 -3.81 2.32
C ASN A 56 10.01 -2.32 2.18
N ALA A 57 10.84 -1.43 2.73
CA ALA A 57 10.62 0.01 2.67
C ALA A 57 10.73 0.54 1.24
N THR A 58 11.72 0.04 0.48
CA THR A 58 11.89 0.37 -0.93
C THR A 58 10.75 -0.17 -1.76
N LEU A 59 10.36 -1.44 -1.56
CA LEU A 59 9.24 -2.04 -2.28
C LEU A 59 7.95 -1.26 -2.04
N GLN A 60 7.66 -0.89 -0.78
CA GLN A 60 6.49 -0.08 -0.43
C GLN A 60 6.51 1.28 -1.12
N ASN A 61 7.66 1.95 -1.21
CA ASN A 61 7.77 3.24 -1.90
C ASN A 61 7.50 3.10 -3.40
N VAL A 62 8.04 2.06 -4.05
CA VAL A 62 7.81 1.80 -5.48
C VAL A 62 6.33 1.51 -5.73
N ILE A 63 5.70 0.67 -4.92
CA ILE A 63 4.26 0.36 -5.04
C ILE A 63 3.42 1.62 -4.83
N LYS A 64 3.73 2.46 -3.82
CA LYS A 64 3.02 3.72 -3.59
C LYS A 64 3.13 4.67 -4.79
N ALA A 65 4.31 4.79 -5.39
CA ALA A 65 4.51 5.60 -6.59
C ALA A 65 3.69 5.05 -7.77
N ALA A 66 3.73 3.73 -8.00
CA ALA A 66 2.96 3.09 -9.07
C ALA A 66 1.44 3.26 -8.89
N LEU A 67 0.94 3.18 -7.66
CA LEU A 67 -0.47 3.45 -7.35
C LEU A 67 -0.83 4.92 -7.59
N GLY A 68 0.05 5.85 -7.23
CA GLY A 68 -0.11 7.27 -7.51
C GLY A 68 -0.19 7.57 -9.01
N ASP A 69 0.70 6.98 -9.80
CA ASP A 69 0.70 7.07 -11.27
C ASP A 69 -0.57 6.49 -11.90
N ALA A 70 -1.11 5.42 -11.31
CA ALA A 70 -2.37 4.83 -11.73
C ALA A 70 -3.61 5.61 -11.24
N GLY A 71 -3.44 6.70 -10.48
CA GLY A 71 -4.54 7.47 -9.91
C GLY A 71 -5.29 6.75 -8.79
N VAL A 72 -4.71 5.69 -8.22
CA VAL A 72 -5.32 4.90 -7.14
C VAL A 72 -5.11 5.62 -5.81
N LYS A 73 -6.22 5.98 -5.16
CA LYS A 73 -6.19 6.57 -3.81
C LYS A 73 -5.92 5.49 -2.77
N LEU A 74 -4.97 5.76 -1.88
CA LEU A 74 -4.71 4.92 -0.72
C LEU A 74 -5.70 5.30 0.39
N SER A 75 -6.29 4.30 1.05
CA SER A 75 -7.20 4.51 2.19
C SER A 75 -6.51 5.15 3.40
N GLY A 76 -5.17 5.05 3.45
CA GLY A 76 -4.36 5.52 4.58
C GLY A 76 -4.50 4.66 5.83
N TYR A 77 -5.20 3.52 5.75
CA TYR A 77 -5.13 2.46 6.75
C TYR A 77 -3.98 1.53 6.45
N GLY A 78 -3.52 0.79 7.46
CA GLY A 78 -2.42 -0.13 7.32
C GLY A 78 -2.36 -1.10 8.49
N TYR A 79 -1.59 -2.17 8.30
CA TYR A 79 -1.37 -3.17 9.34
C TYR A 79 -1.04 -2.52 10.69
N PRO A 80 -1.66 -2.97 11.80
CA PRO A 80 -2.43 -4.21 11.93
C PRO A 80 -3.90 -4.14 11.52
N VAL A 81 -4.47 -2.95 11.27
CA VAL A 81 -5.88 -2.82 10.88
C VAL A 81 -5.99 -2.70 9.36
N ILE A 82 -6.52 -3.74 8.73
CA ILE A 82 -6.75 -3.77 7.28
C ILE A 82 -8.19 -3.39 7.01
N VAL A 83 -8.38 -2.34 6.19
CA VAL A 83 -9.70 -1.86 5.81
C VAL A 83 -10.03 -2.29 4.39
N ARG A 84 -11.20 -2.89 4.20
CA ARG A 84 -11.73 -3.31 2.90
C ARG A 84 -13.07 -2.63 2.62
N GLU A 85 -13.31 -2.35 1.35
CA GLU A 85 -14.57 -1.81 0.83
C GLU A 85 -15.32 -2.91 0.09
N GLY A 86 -16.63 -2.95 0.24
CA GLY A 86 -17.53 -3.78 -0.55
C GLY A 86 -18.87 -3.08 -0.81
N THR A 87 -19.68 -3.71 -1.64
CA THR A 87 -21.08 -3.32 -1.86
C THR A 87 -21.95 -4.51 -1.55
N ASN A 88 -22.99 -4.33 -0.73
CA ASN A 88 -23.92 -5.40 -0.39
C ASN A 88 -25.05 -5.56 -1.43
N ASP A 89 -25.93 -6.53 -1.24
CA ASP A 89 -27.07 -6.80 -2.13
C ASP A 89 -28.11 -5.67 -2.17
N LEU A 90 -28.08 -4.76 -1.19
CA LEU A 90 -28.91 -3.56 -1.13
C LEU A 90 -28.28 -2.37 -1.87
N GLY A 91 -27.10 -2.55 -2.47
CA GLY A 91 -26.36 -1.49 -3.17
C GLY A 91 -25.68 -0.48 -2.24
N LYS A 92 -25.59 -0.77 -0.94
CA LYS A 92 -24.94 0.09 0.06
C LYS A 92 -23.46 -0.23 0.18
N THR A 93 -22.67 0.77 0.57
CA THR A 93 -21.24 0.61 0.79
C THR A 93 -21.01 -0.02 2.16
N VAL A 94 -20.10 -0.99 2.23
CA VAL A 94 -19.74 -1.67 3.47
C VAL A 94 -18.23 -1.61 3.67
N TRP A 95 -17.82 -1.16 4.86
CA TRP A 95 -16.42 -1.08 5.28
C TRP A 95 -16.11 -2.14 6.32
N TYR A 96 -15.12 -2.98 6.04
CA TYR A 96 -14.63 -4.00 6.96
C TYR A 96 -13.33 -3.52 7.60
N PHE A 97 -13.33 -3.28 8.90
CA PHE A 97 -12.14 -2.93 9.67
C PHE A 97 -11.64 -4.15 10.43
N LEU A 98 -10.62 -4.81 9.90
CA LEU A 98 -10.13 -6.10 10.39
C LEU A 98 -8.86 -5.90 11.22
N ASN A 99 -8.92 -6.17 12.53
CA ASN A 99 -7.74 -6.11 13.40
C ASN A 99 -6.98 -7.44 13.40
N TYR A 100 -5.91 -7.53 12.60
CA TYR A 100 -5.04 -8.71 12.56
C TYR A 100 -3.94 -8.65 13.63
N SER A 101 -4.32 -8.40 14.89
CA SER A 101 -3.38 -8.41 16.00
C SER A 101 -4.00 -8.84 17.32
N ALA A 102 -3.15 -9.30 18.23
CA ALA A 102 -3.54 -9.70 19.58
C ALA A 102 -3.74 -8.52 20.54
N LYS A 103 -3.82 -7.29 20.04
CA LYS A 103 -4.02 -6.07 20.83
C LYS A 103 -5.22 -5.31 20.31
N GLU A 104 -5.93 -4.64 21.20
CA GLU A 104 -6.91 -3.63 20.81
C GLU A 104 -6.23 -2.55 19.95
N GLN A 105 -6.92 -2.08 18.92
CA GLN A 105 -6.47 -1.02 18.02
C GLN A 105 -7.49 0.12 17.98
N SER A 106 -7.01 1.35 17.87
CA SER A 106 -7.83 2.54 17.63
C SER A 106 -7.53 3.07 16.25
N VAL A 107 -8.56 3.26 15.42
CA VAL A 107 -8.41 3.84 14.08
C VAL A 107 -9.42 4.96 13.85
N ALA A 108 -9.00 6.02 13.17
CA ALA A 108 -9.91 7.08 12.76
C ALA A 108 -10.87 6.56 11.69
N TYR A 109 -12.17 6.72 11.91
CA TYR A 109 -13.21 6.44 10.93
C TYR A 109 -13.36 7.62 9.99
N LYS A 110 -13.08 7.44 8.70
CA LYS A 110 -12.97 8.52 7.71
C LYS A 110 -14.18 8.62 6.77
N TYR A 111 -15.27 7.93 7.10
CA TYR A 111 -16.44 7.80 6.24
C TYR A 111 -17.65 8.50 6.87
N SER A 112 -18.77 8.56 6.14
CA SER A 112 -20.02 9.14 6.64
C SER A 112 -20.62 8.34 7.79
N ASP A 113 -21.58 8.92 8.51
CA ASP A 113 -22.35 8.20 9.53
C ASP A 113 -22.85 6.85 8.99
N GLY A 114 -22.62 5.79 9.74
CA GLY A 114 -22.98 4.43 9.37
C GLY A 114 -23.45 3.63 10.57
N GLU A 115 -23.71 2.35 10.34
CA GLU A 115 -24.14 1.40 11.35
C GLU A 115 -23.25 0.16 11.31
N ASP A 116 -22.79 -0.30 12.46
CA ASP A 116 -22.16 -1.61 12.54
C ASP A 116 -23.21 -2.72 12.40
N VAL A 117 -23.10 -3.52 11.34
CA VAL A 117 -24.13 -4.52 11.02
C VAL A 117 -24.14 -5.71 11.98
N LEU A 118 -23.12 -5.85 12.85
CA LEU A 118 -23.06 -6.92 13.85
C LEU A 118 -23.79 -6.53 15.14
N THR A 119 -23.65 -5.28 15.58
CA THR A 119 -24.17 -4.80 16.86
C THR A 119 -25.39 -3.87 16.73
N GLY A 120 -25.60 -3.27 15.55
CA GLY A 120 -26.55 -2.18 15.33
C GLY A 120 -26.09 -0.82 15.89
N GLU A 121 -24.83 -0.70 16.32
CA GLU A 121 -24.30 0.54 16.86
C GLU A 121 -24.13 1.60 15.75
N THR A 122 -24.61 2.82 16.01
CA THR A 122 -24.38 3.96 15.11
C THR A 122 -22.94 4.46 15.24
N ILE A 123 -22.20 4.42 14.13
CA ILE A 123 -20.84 4.96 14.03
C ILE A 123 -20.90 6.34 13.38
N LYS A 124 -20.43 7.35 14.11
CA LYS A 124 -20.40 8.74 13.60
C LYS A 124 -19.19 8.99 12.71
N ALA A 125 -19.38 9.83 11.69
CA ALA A 125 -18.30 10.32 10.86
C ALA A 125 -17.17 10.92 11.72
N GLU A 126 -15.92 10.71 11.28
CA GLU A 126 -14.71 11.24 11.93
C GLU A 126 -14.45 10.75 13.37
N SER A 127 -15.20 9.76 13.85
CA SER A 127 -15.02 9.14 15.16
C SER A 127 -13.77 8.24 15.23
N GLN A 128 -13.47 7.73 16.43
CA GLN A 128 -12.47 6.67 16.62
C GLN A 128 -13.19 5.32 16.77
N LEU A 129 -12.79 4.34 15.97
CA LEU A 129 -13.21 2.96 16.12
C LEU A 129 -12.20 2.21 16.98
N ILE A 130 -12.68 1.67 18.10
CA ILE A 130 -11.93 0.80 18.99
C ILE A 130 -12.22 -0.65 18.60
N ILE A 131 -11.22 -1.36 18.11
CA ILE A 131 -11.34 -2.72 17.59
C ILE A 131 -10.59 -3.67 18.52
N PRO A 132 -11.29 -4.55 19.26
CA PRO A 132 -10.65 -5.52 20.13
C PRO A 132 -9.68 -6.44 19.40
N ALA A 133 -8.84 -7.15 20.16
CA ALA A 133 -7.87 -8.10 19.61
C ALA A 133 -8.56 -9.15 18.73
N TRP A 134 -8.05 -9.33 17.51
CA TRP A 134 -8.59 -10.25 16.48
C TRP A 134 -10.04 -9.97 16.02
N ASP A 135 -10.59 -8.81 16.36
CA ASP A 135 -11.98 -8.48 16.10
C ASP A 135 -12.16 -7.69 14.79
N VAL A 136 -13.43 -7.45 14.44
CA VAL A 136 -13.85 -6.75 13.23
C VAL A 136 -15.00 -5.80 13.51
N TRP A 137 -14.95 -4.62 12.86
CA TRP A 137 -16.13 -3.77 12.68
C TRP A 137 -16.58 -3.84 11.22
N ILE A 138 -17.90 -3.94 10.99
CA ILE A 138 -18.47 -3.99 9.65
C ILE A 138 -19.48 -2.86 9.53
N VAL A 139 -19.04 -1.73 9.00
CA VAL A 139 -19.85 -0.51 8.96
C VAL A 139 -20.52 -0.36 7.59
N GLU A 140 -21.85 -0.40 7.59
CA GLU A 140 -22.67 -0.06 6.43
C GLU A 140 -22.95 1.45 6.40
N VAL A 141 -22.80 2.05 5.21
CA VAL A 141 -23.06 3.47 4.92
C VAL A 141 -24.03 3.62 3.75
#